data_AF-A0A1Q9DH05-F1
#
_entry.id   AF-A0A1Q9DH05-F1
#
_cell.length_a   1.000
_cell.length_b   1.000
_cell.length_c   1.000
_cell.angle_alpha   90.00
_cell.angle_beta   90.00
_cell.angle_gamma   90.00
#
_symmetry.space_group_name_H-M   'P 1'
#
loop_
_entity.id
_entity.type
_entity.pdbx_description
1 polymer ?
#
loop_
_entity_poly.entity_id
_entity_poly.type
_entity_poly.pdbx_seq_one_letter_code
_entity_poly.pdbx_strand_id
1 'polypeptide(L)'
;MPTPTLTNDEQFWELLRQEVRLELQKTQVDESVKDLRWELLQLRQEVQSDLQSMNTRLGALEMKPLASGASGDKSARHSIWKVASDGEPNSNKHCNFSNFTNNSASPPASTIPVEEVEETEEMEEISVSFEESAWSIPMVIGLVRAGRFDMVYAIVLLLVNCAMQIMFALILLDEGFMGEDFETQKQNAQTWRTSVAHDYKYMDLAETSLVTRVCSGDGALILSTIQATLIEQINNYLRLGTDQFEQDQFGPGTLLCMLCILLWSLCVFKEFRHIWLAVAGAMNIPKSKRTVFTEGAFERISWGRFVVFLATNFARVAVASVLLVAGILWLARIQCITLILTIIVPYMLLVKPFGETMVEVKELLCGGNQTFVIFHNADTQMTNGLVTRPSRGGNLYNLSISEIAVNAHAFRDPDLYPRYISFQPMDNFDQFEEERTQDMATWADSASICIETAIFTPGGAFFGDESIRPVGELIVRSAGLPFGELEASDCSMLQKYCRRSDARLVRFACGQTCGCTDVNSPPWYKEKGENVLIRDDCHAFDLGVNSVGLRSINPIPAVSRIDITLQIR
;
A
#
# COMPACT_ATOMS: atom_id res chain seq x y z
N MET A 1 44.69 -34.80 -5.03
CA MET A 1 44.46 -34.94 -6.48
C MET A 1 44.27 -33.55 -7.05
N PRO A 2 44.89 -33.16 -8.18
CA PRO A 2 44.63 -31.85 -8.78
C PRO A 2 43.25 -31.84 -9.42
N THR A 3 42.47 -30.79 -9.16
CA THR A 3 41.19 -30.53 -9.85
C THR A 3 41.45 -30.18 -11.31
N PRO A 4 40.66 -30.70 -12.27
CA PRO A 4 40.81 -30.35 -13.66
C PRO A 4 40.43 -28.89 -13.89
N THR A 5 41.33 -28.12 -14.51
CA THR A 5 41.01 -26.81 -15.06
C THR A 5 40.17 -27.01 -16.32
N LEU A 6 38.88 -26.65 -16.28
CA LEU A 6 38.04 -26.63 -17.47
C LEU A 6 38.67 -25.72 -18.53
N THR A 7 38.67 -26.16 -19.78
CA THR A 7 39.14 -25.35 -20.90
C THR A 7 38.09 -24.29 -21.26
N ASN A 8 38.52 -23.19 -21.89
CA ASN A 8 37.65 -22.05 -22.22
C ASN A 8 36.38 -22.44 -23.01
N ASP A 9 36.43 -23.52 -23.81
CA ASP A 9 35.28 -24.00 -24.58
C ASP A 9 34.16 -24.54 -23.68
N GLU A 10 34.45 -25.23 -22.58
CA GLU A 10 33.41 -25.74 -21.68
C GLU A 10 32.73 -24.61 -20.89
N GLN A 11 33.48 -23.56 -20.50
CA GLN A 11 32.89 -22.35 -19.91
C GLN A 11 31.94 -21.63 -20.89
N PHE A 12 32.32 -21.55 -22.17
CA PHE A 12 31.46 -20.98 -23.21
C PHE A 12 30.14 -21.77 -23.35
N TRP A 13 30.20 -23.10 -23.35
CA TRP A 13 29.00 -23.94 -23.46
C TRP A 13 28.12 -23.98 -22.20
N GLU A 14 28.64 -23.68 -21.01
CA GLU A 14 27.80 -23.44 -19.81
C GLU A 14 27.11 -22.08 -19.87
N LEU A 15 27.83 -21.00 -20.24
CA LEU A 15 27.24 -19.66 -20.42
C LEU A 15 26.11 -19.68 -21.45
N LEU A 16 26.32 -20.33 -22.60
CA LEU A 16 25.28 -20.47 -23.62
C LEU A 16 24.05 -21.26 -23.11
N ARG A 17 24.26 -22.28 -22.28
CA ARG A 17 23.17 -23.06 -21.66
C ARG A 17 22.44 -22.28 -20.55
N GLN A 18 23.08 -21.33 -19.86
CA GLN A 18 22.38 -20.42 -18.95
C GLN A 18 21.51 -19.42 -19.72
N GLU A 19 22.04 -18.79 -20.77
CA GLU A 19 21.29 -17.81 -21.57
C GLU A 19 20.05 -18.43 -22.24
N VAL A 20 20.19 -19.63 -22.81
CA VAL A 20 19.06 -20.36 -23.41
C VAL A 20 17.99 -20.74 -22.38
N ARG A 21 18.36 -21.04 -21.13
CA ARG A 21 17.38 -21.28 -20.04
C ARG A 21 16.63 -20.01 -19.65
N LEU A 22 17.29 -18.86 -19.64
CA LEU A 22 16.67 -17.57 -19.32
C LEU A 22 15.65 -17.14 -20.39
N GLU A 23 15.96 -17.31 -21.68
CA GLU A 23 15.02 -17.01 -22.77
C GLU A 23 13.85 -18.02 -22.83
N LEU A 24 14.08 -19.29 -22.48
CA LEU A 24 12.99 -20.27 -22.30
C LEU A 24 12.05 -19.91 -21.14
N GLN A 25 12.59 -19.40 -20.02
CA GLN A 25 11.74 -18.90 -18.93
C GLN A 25 10.93 -17.66 -19.35
N LYS A 26 11.51 -16.70 -20.09
CA LYS A 26 10.76 -15.55 -20.62
C LYS A 26 9.61 -15.97 -21.52
N THR A 27 9.84 -16.91 -22.44
CA THR A 27 8.78 -17.39 -23.36
C THR A 27 7.69 -18.16 -22.64
N GLN A 28 8.02 -18.93 -21.59
CA GLN A 28 7.02 -19.63 -20.78
C GLN A 28 6.15 -18.66 -19.94
N VAL A 29 6.71 -17.56 -19.44
CA VAL A 29 5.94 -16.49 -18.77
C VAL A 29 5.02 -15.76 -19.76
N ASP A 30 5.46 -15.53 -21.00
CA ASP A 30 4.67 -14.85 -22.02
C ASP A 30 3.49 -15.71 -22.57
N GLU A 31 3.48 -17.03 -22.36
CA GLU A 31 2.26 -17.85 -22.58
C GLU A 31 1.26 -17.75 -21.41
N SER A 32 1.71 -17.81 -20.15
CA SER A 32 0.77 -17.70 -19.01
C SER A 32 0.06 -16.34 -18.96
N VAL A 33 0.72 -15.28 -19.39
CA VAL A 33 0.13 -13.94 -19.55
C VAL A 33 -0.91 -13.89 -20.69
N LYS A 34 -0.79 -14.71 -21.74
CA LYS A 34 -1.79 -14.80 -22.81
C LYS A 34 -3.04 -15.54 -22.36
N ASP A 35 -2.89 -16.62 -21.60
CA ASP A 35 -4.03 -17.36 -21.02
C ASP A 35 -4.81 -16.47 -20.04
N LEU A 36 -4.13 -15.81 -19.11
CA LEU A 36 -4.78 -14.89 -18.16
C LEU A 36 -5.52 -13.74 -18.87
N ARG A 37 -4.97 -13.26 -20.00
CA ARG A 37 -5.60 -12.22 -20.82
C ARG A 37 -6.85 -12.73 -21.54
N TRP A 38 -6.89 -14.00 -21.94
CA TRP A 38 -8.07 -14.63 -22.53
C TRP A 38 -9.18 -14.83 -21.49
N GLU A 39 -8.86 -15.33 -20.30
CA GLU A 39 -9.83 -15.46 -19.20
C GLU A 39 -10.45 -14.10 -18.84
N LEU A 40 -9.64 -13.05 -18.74
CA LEU A 40 -10.09 -11.70 -18.39
C LEU A 40 -10.97 -11.07 -19.51
N LEU A 41 -10.71 -11.40 -20.78
CA LEU A 41 -11.58 -11.02 -21.91
C LEU A 41 -12.91 -11.79 -21.90
N GLN A 42 -12.89 -13.08 -21.57
CA GLN A 42 -14.09 -13.91 -21.45
C GLN A 42 -14.99 -13.42 -20.31
N LEU A 43 -14.41 -13.18 -19.12
CA LEU A 43 -15.13 -12.63 -17.96
C LEU A 43 -15.78 -11.27 -18.27
N ARG A 44 -15.09 -10.43 -19.06
CA ARG A 44 -15.63 -9.14 -19.50
C ARG A 44 -16.83 -9.30 -20.44
N GLN A 45 -16.81 -10.28 -21.35
CA GLN A 45 -17.95 -10.55 -22.23
C GLN A 45 -19.16 -11.08 -21.46
N GLU A 46 -18.94 -11.96 -20.48
CA GLU A 46 -19.99 -12.51 -19.61
C GLU A 46 -20.69 -11.40 -18.82
N VAL A 47 -19.94 -10.56 -18.09
CA VAL A 47 -20.48 -9.41 -17.33
C VAL A 47 -21.24 -8.43 -18.23
N GLN A 48 -20.77 -8.20 -19.46
CA GLN A 48 -21.42 -7.29 -20.40
C GLN A 48 -22.72 -7.89 -20.98
N SER A 49 -22.80 -9.22 -21.14
CA SER A 49 -24.02 -9.94 -21.50
C SER A 49 -25.07 -9.88 -20.38
N ASP A 50 -24.66 -10.10 -19.13
CA ASP A 50 -25.55 -10.05 -17.96
C ASP A 50 -26.13 -8.65 -17.72
N LEU A 51 -25.33 -7.60 -17.92
CA LEU A 51 -25.81 -6.21 -17.87
C LEU A 51 -26.86 -5.93 -18.95
N GLN A 52 -26.67 -6.41 -20.17
CA GLN A 52 -27.68 -6.27 -21.24
C GLN A 52 -28.95 -7.06 -20.91
N SER A 53 -28.82 -8.27 -20.38
CA SER A 53 -29.94 -9.10 -19.91
C SER A 53 -30.75 -8.39 -18.82
N MET A 54 -30.10 -7.85 -17.79
CA MET A 54 -30.76 -7.05 -16.74
C MET A 54 -31.46 -5.82 -17.30
N ASN A 55 -30.82 -5.05 -18.16
CA ASN A 55 -31.41 -3.83 -18.72
C ASN A 55 -32.67 -4.16 -19.56
N THR A 56 -32.63 -5.27 -20.30
CA THR A 56 -33.78 -5.77 -21.07
C THR A 56 -34.93 -6.20 -20.15
N ARG A 57 -34.63 -6.85 -19.01
CA ARG A 57 -35.63 -7.19 -17.98
C ARG A 57 -36.23 -5.96 -17.31
N LEU A 58 -35.44 -4.89 -17.12
CA LEU A 58 -35.91 -3.64 -16.53
C LEU A 58 -36.92 -2.94 -17.46
N GLY A 59 -36.57 -2.76 -18.75
CA GLY A 59 -37.48 -2.19 -19.75
C GLY A 59 -38.77 -3.01 -19.95
N ALA A 60 -38.70 -4.34 -19.80
CA ALA A 60 -39.88 -5.20 -19.83
C ALA A 60 -40.81 -5.03 -18.61
N LEU A 61 -40.28 -4.56 -17.47
CA LEU A 61 -41.09 -4.21 -16.30
C LEU A 61 -41.72 -2.82 -16.44
N GLU A 62 -41.02 -1.85 -17.01
CA GLU A 62 -41.55 -0.50 -17.29
C GLU A 62 -42.66 -0.50 -18.35
N MET A 63 -42.55 -1.39 -19.35
CA MET A 63 -43.55 -1.57 -20.41
C MET A 63 -44.87 -2.22 -19.93
N LYS A 64 -44.98 -2.66 -18.67
CA LYS A 64 -46.17 -3.36 -18.16
C LYS A 64 -47.26 -2.33 -17.77
N PRO A 65 -48.33 -2.13 -18.57
CA PRO A 65 -49.23 -1.01 -18.36
C PRO A 65 -50.07 -1.22 -17.08
N LEU A 66 -50.32 -0.13 -16.34
CA LEU A 66 -51.25 -0.10 -15.21
C LEU A 66 -52.71 -0.23 -15.69
N ALA A 67 -53.09 -1.45 -16.09
CA ALA A 67 -54.41 -1.82 -16.59
C ALA A 67 -55.23 -2.61 -15.56
N SER A 68 -55.35 -2.04 -14.35
CA SER A 68 -56.41 -2.35 -13.39
C SER A 68 -56.55 -1.12 -12.48
N GLY A 69 -57.70 -0.48 -12.33
CA GLY A 69 -59.06 -1.01 -12.43
C GLY A 69 -59.74 -0.62 -11.12
N ALA A 70 -60.71 0.29 -11.18
CA ALA A 70 -61.23 0.94 -9.98
C ALA A 70 -62.05 -0.02 -9.09
N SER A 71 -61.71 -0.06 -7.80
CA SER A 71 -62.66 -0.25 -6.71
C SER A 71 -62.01 0.24 -5.41
N GLY A 72 -62.75 0.98 -4.59
CA GLY A 72 -62.24 1.40 -3.28
C GLY A 72 -62.61 0.38 -2.19
N ASP A 73 -61.77 0.26 -1.17
CA ASP A 73 -62.23 0.45 0.21
C ASP A 73 -61.04 0.84 1.11
N LYS A 74 -61.34 1.18 2.37
CA LYS A 74 -60.43 1.67 3.40
C LYS A 74 -59.65 0.53 4.08
N SER A 75 -58.68 0.97 4.89
CA SER A 75 -58.15 0.27 6.08
C SER A 75 -56.87 -0.56 5.95
N ALA A 76 -55.74 0.13 6.20
CA ALA A 76 -54.74 -0.16 7.24
C ALA A 76 -54.01 -1.54 7.34
N ARG A 77 -52.71 -1.42 7.67
CA ARG A 77 -51.76 -2.38 8.28
C ARG A 77 -50.95 -3.34 7.39
N HIS A 78 -49.68 -2.96 7.25
CA HIS A 78 -48.46 -3.68 7.69
C HIS A 78 -48.17 -5.14 7.26
N SER A 79 -46.85 -5.37 7.05
CA SER A 79 -46.14 -6.67 7.09
C SER A 79 -46.31 -7.58 5.85
N ILE A 80 -45.39 -8.49 5.49
CA ILE A 80 -43.97 -8.72 5.82
C ILE A 80 -43.35 -9.53 4.66
N TRP A 81 -42.02 -9.57 4.54
CA TRP A 81 -41.26 -10.35 3.55
C TRP A 81 -41.73 -11.81 3.37
N LYS A 82 -41.72 -12.31 2.12
CA LYS A 82 -41.53 -13.75 1.87
C LYS A 82 -40.87 -14.06 0.52
N VAL A 83 -39.95 -15.01 0.55
CA VAL A 83 -39.17 -15.55 -0.59
C VAL A 83 -39.75 -16.90 -1.03
N ALA A 84 -39.86 -17.11 -2.34
CA ALA A 84 -39.86 -18.37 -3.11
C ALA A 84 -39.84 -17.94 -4.61
N SER A 85 -38.94 -18.35 -5.48
CA SER A 85 -38.60 -19.71 -5.95
C SER A 85 -39.73 -20.39 -6.73
N ASP A 86 -39.33 -20.95 -7.88
CA ASP A 86 -39.96 -22.01 -8.71
C ASP A 86 -40.59 -21.54 -10.05
N GLY A 87 -40.28 -22.26 -11.15
CA GLY A 87 -41.07 -22.21 -12.39
C GLY A 87 -40.32 -22.10 -13.74
N GLU A 88 -39.69 -23.18 -14.19
CA GLU A 88 -39.45 -23.50 -15.61
C GLU A 88 -40.77 -23.85 -16.35
N PRO A 89 -40.84 -24.13 -17.69
CA PRO A 89 -39.83 -23.99 -18.77
C PRO A 89 -40.37 -23.40 -20.11
N ASN A 90 -39.52 -23.42 -21.14
CA ASN A 90 -39.83 -23.52 -22.59
C ASN A 90 -40.50 -22.36 -23.36
N SER A 91 -39.76 -21.81 -24.35
CA SER A 91 -40.22 -21.77 -25.75
C SER A 91 -39.08 -21.45 -26.73
N ASN A 92 -38.83 -22.34 -27.69
CA ASN A 92 -37.93 -22.12 -28.83
C ASN A 92 -38.36 -20.93 -29.70
N LYS A 93 -37.39 -20.16 -30.24
CA LYS A 93 -37.47 -19.66 -31.63
C LYS A 93 -36.13 -19.19 -32.18
N HIS A 94 -35.76 -19.75 -33.34
CA HIS A 94 -34.68 -19.30 -34.21
C HIS A 94 -34.90 -17.86 -34.70
N CYS A 95 -33.80 -17.12 -34.83
CA CYS A 95 -33.61 -16.14 -35.90
C CYS A 95 -32.24 -16.36 -36.55
N ASN A 96 -32.21 -16.50 -37.88
CA ASN A 96 -30.99 -16.65 -38.67
C ASN A 96 -30.28 -15.29 -38.81
N PHE A 97 -28.94 -15.29 -38.75
CA PHE A 97 -28.13 -14.14 -39.12
C PHE A 97 -27.58 -14.35 -40.54
N SER A 98 -27.98 -13.51 -41.49
CA SER A 98 -27.59 -13.63 -42.90
C SER A 98 -26.41 -12.71 -43.25
N ASN A 99 -25.37 -13.33 -43.82
CA ASN A 99 -24.10 -12.75 -44.26
C ASN A 99 -24.20 -11.39 -44.98
N PHE A 100 -23.24 -10.51 -44.67
CA PHE A 100 -22.86 -9.39 -45.52
C PHE A 100 -21.75 -9.84 -46.48
N THR A 101 -22.02 -9.91 -47.79
CA THR A 101 -21.00 -10.20 -48.80
C THR A 101 -20.54 -8.92 -49.48
N ASN A 102 -19.23 -8.65 -49.42
CA ASN A 102 -18.57 -7.62 -50.23
C ASN A 102 -18.77 -7.92 -51.72
N ASN A 103 -19.11 -6.90 -52.51
CA ASN A 103 -18.90 -6.93 -53.96
C ASN A 103 -18.39 -5.56 -54.44
N SER A 104 -17.16 -5.55 -54.94
CA SER A 104 -16.56 -4.42 -55.65
C SER A 104 -16.82 -4.59 -57.15
N ALA A 105 -17.36 -3.57 -57.80
CA ALA A 105 -17.47 -3.50 -59.25
C ALA A 105 -17.44 -2.04 -59.71
N SER A 106 -16.37 -1.64 -60.40
CA SER A 106 -16.25 -0.31 -61.00
C SER A 106 -17.04 -0.22 -62.32
N PRO A 107 -17.89 0.79 -62.52
CA PRO A 107 -18.47 1.09 -63.83
C PRO A 107 -17.48 1.91 -64.70
N PRO A 108 -17.54 1.78 -66.04
CA PRO A 108 -16.66 2.51 -66.95
C PRO A 108 -17.08 3.98 -67.14
N ALA A 109 -16.13 4.81 -67.52
CA ALA A 109 -16.32 6.25 -67.71
C ALA A 109 -17.33 6.57 -68.83
N SER A 110 -18.36 7.34 -68.47
CA SER A 110 -19.29 7.97 -69.41
C SER A 110 -18.97 9.46 -69.49
N THR A 111 -18.74 9.97 -70.69
CA THR A 111 -18.45 11.39 -70.94
C THR A 111 -19.74 12.21 -70.83
N ILE A 112 -19.91 12.96 -69.75
CA ILE A 112 -21.06 13.83 -69.52
C ILE A 112 -20.85 15.16 -70.30
N PRO A 113 -21.83 15.65 -71.07
CA PRO A 113 -21.74 16.98 -71.67
C PRO A 113 -21.79 18.05 -70.58
N VAL A 114 -20.89 19.03 -70.66
CA VAL A 114 -20.88 20.19 -69.75
C VAL A 114 -22.03 21.11 -70.14
N GLU A 115 -23.12 21.02 -69.41
CA GLU A 115 -24.20 22.00 -69.38
C GLU A 115 -23.77 23.09 -68.39
N GLU A 116 -23.72 24.36 -68.83
CA GLU A 116 -23.47 25.50 -67.94
C GLU A 116 -24.69 25.70 -67.04
N VAL A 117 -24.70 24.98 -65.90
CA VAL A 117 -25.62 25.25 -64.80
C VAL A 117 -25.26 26.62 -64.24
N GLU A 118 -26.16 27.58 -64.46
CA GLU A 118 -26.14 28.87 -63.78
C GLU A 118 -26.43 28.61 -62.29
N GLU A 119 -25.39 28.28 -61.52
CA GLU A 119 -25.42 28.11 -60.07
C GLU A 119 -25.85 29.42 -59.42
N THR A 120 -27.16 29.61 -59.36
CA THR A 120 -27.78 30.56 -58.46
C THR A 120 -27.45 30.05 -57.06
N GLU A 121 -26.47 30.67 -56.39
CA GLU A 121 -26.16 30.42 -54.99
C GLU A 121 -27.40 30.76 -54.15
N GLU A 122 -28.33 29.81 -54.04
CA GLU A 122 -29.34 29.79 -52.99
C GLU A 122 -28.56 29.75 -51.67
N MET A 123 -28.43 30.92 -51.06
CA MET A 123 -27.72 31.12 -49.82
C MET A 123 -28.44 30.34 -48.72
N GLU A 124 -28.05 29.08 -48.56
CA GLU A 124 -28.72 28.10 -47.69
C GLU A 124 -28.88 28.70 -46.30
N GLU A 125 -30.13 28.95 -45.90
CA GLU A 125 -30.42 29.67 -44.66
C GLU A 125 -30.04 28.76 -43.49
N ILE A 126 -28.84 28.99 -42.93
CA ILE A 126 -28.28 28.20 -41.83
C ILE A 126 -29.15 28.38 -40.58
N SER A 127 -30.18 27.55 -40.46
CA SER A 127 -31.08 27.54 -39.32
C SER A 127 -30.34 27.08 -38.06
N VAL A 128 -30.16 28.02 -37.13
CA VAL A 128 -29.54 27.73 -35.82
C VAL A 128 -30.63 27.26 -34.86
N SER A 129 -30.70 25.96 -34.62
CA SER A 129 -31.60 25.38 -33.63
C SER A 129 -31.16 25.74 -32.20
N PHE A 130 -32.14 26.09 -31.35
CA PHE A 130 -31.89 26.26 -29.93
C PHE A 130 -31.88 24.89 -29.23
N GLU A 131 -30.86 24.65 -28.43
CA GLU A 131 -30.74 23.43 -27.63
C GLU A 131 -31.85 23.33 -26.57
N GLU A 132 -32.44 22.14 -26.44
CA GLU A 132 -33.48 21.83 -25.47
C GLU A 132 -32.86 21.78 -24.06
N SER A 133 -32.94 22.91 -23.35
CA SER A 133 -32.27 23.08 -22.06
C SER A 133 -33.14 23.91 -21.11
N ALA A 134 -33.07 23.64 -19.80
CA ALA A 134 -33.72 24.50 -18.80
C ALA A 134 -33.28 25.96 -18.93
N TRP A 135 -32.07 26.21 -19.42
CA TRP A 135 -31.52 27.55 -19.66
C TRP A 135 -32.11 28.29 -20.87
N SER A 136 -32.79 27.62 -21.81
CA SER A 136 -33.52 28.26 -22.92
C SER A 136 -34.98 28.60 -22.58
N ILE A 137 -35.51 28.12 -21.44
CA ILE A 137 -36.85 28.48 -20.92
C ILE A 137 -37.14 30.00 -20.93
N PRO A 138 -36.24 30.90 -20.48
CA PRO A 138 -36.49 32.35 -20.48
C PRO A 138 -36.73 32.95 -21.87
N MET A 139 -36.28 32.28 -22.92
CA MET A 139 -36.50 32.68 -24.31
C MET A 139 -37.90 32.30 -24.79
N VAL A 140 -38.36 31.10 -24.40
CA VAL A 140 -39.63 30.49 -24.83
C VAL A 140 -40.83 30.94 -23.96
N ILE A 141 -40.59 31.36 -22.71
CA ILE A 141 -41.66 31.65 -21.74
C ILE A 141 -42.63 32.75 -22.23
N GLY A 142 -43.90 32.37 -22.38
CA GLY A 142 -44.96 33.22 -22.91
C GLY A 142 -44.95 33.41 -24.43
N LEU A 143 -44.33 32.52 -25.20
CA LEU A 143 -44.55 32.42 -26.66
C LEU A 143 -45.61 31.38 -26.99
N VAL A 144 -45.45 30.18 -26.43
CA VAL A 144 -46.45 29.14 -26.47
C VAL A 144 -47.72 29.67 -25.78
N ARG A 145 -48.91 29.29 -26.26
CA ARG A 145 -50.21 29.50 -25.58
C ARG A 145 -50.35 28.59 -24.34
N ALA A 146 -49.27 28.46 -23.59
CA ALA A 146 -49.15 27.72 -22.37
C ALA A 146 -49.99 28.40 -21.27
N GLY A 147 -50.59 27.60 -20.38
CA GLY A 147 -51.34 28.10 -19.25
C GLY A 147 -50.44 28.86 -18.26
N ARG A 148 -51.07 29.61 -17.35
CA ARG A 148 -50.33 30.25 -16.24
C ARG A 148 -49.58 29.21 -15.39
N PHE A 149 -50.14 28.00 -15.25
CA PHE A 149 -49.50 26.88 -14.54
C PHE A 149 -48.21 26.42 -15.23
N ASP A 150 -48.21 26.26 -16.56
CA ASP A 150 -47.03 25.86 -17.32
C ASP A 150 -45.90 26.89 -17.20
N MET A 151 -46.23 28.19 -17.19
CA MET A 151 -45.24 29.25 -16.96
C MET A 151 -44.65 29.18 -15.54
N VAL A 152 -45.47 28.95 -14.51
CA VAL A 152 -44.99 28.77 -13.13
C VAL A 152 -44.11 27.52 -13.04
N TYR A 153 -44.53 26.40 -13.65
CA TYR A 153 -43.77 25.16 -13.67
C TYR A 153 -42.41 25.33 -14.35
N ALA A 154 -42.35 26.01 -15.50
CA ALA A 154 -41.10 26.30 -16.19
C ALA A 154 -40.15 27.21 -15.38
N ILE A 155 -40.68 28.19 -14.64
CA ILE A 155 -39.90 29.00 -13.69
C ILE A 155 -39.36 28.14 -12.54
N VAL A 156 -40.19 27.26 -11.96
CA VAL A 156 -39.77 26.33 -10.89
C VAL A 156 -38.68 25.39 -11.39
N LEU A 157 -38.80 24.83 -12.60
CA LEU A 157 -37.75 23.99 -13.20
C LEU A 157 -36.42 24.74 -13.35
N LEU A 158 -36.44 25.99 -13.83
CA LEU A 158 -35.23 26.81 -13.94
C LEU A 158 -34.60 27.09 -12.57
N LEU A 159 -35.41 27.38 -11.55
CA LEU A 159 -34.94 27.61 -10.18
C LEU A 159 -34.37 26.34 -9.55
N VAL A 160 -35.01 25.18 -9.74
CA VAL A 160 -34.52 23.88 -9.24
C VAL A 160 -33.20 23.51 -9.93
N ASN A 161 -33.10 23.66 -11.25
CA ASN A 161 -31.86 23.43 -11.99
C ASN A 161 -30.71 24.33 -11.49
N CYS A 162 -30.98 25.62 -11.28
CA CYS A 162 -30.01 26.56 -10.72
C CYS A 162 -29.59 26.16 -9.29
N ALA A 163 -30.55 25.85 -8.42
CA ALA A 163 -30.30 25.42 -7.04
C ALA A 163 -29.50 24.12 -6.96
N MET A 164 -29.77 23.14 -7.83
CA MET A 164 -29.00 21.88 -7.90
C MET A 164 -27.54 22.13 -8.25
N GLN A 165 -27.26 22.97 -9.26
CA GLN A 165 -25.87 23.27 -9.65
C GLN A 165 -25.14 24.10 -8.59
N ILE A 166 -25.82 25.03 -7.91
CA ILE A 166 -25.27 25.78 -6.77
C ILE A 166 -24.96 24.83 -5.60
N MET A 167 -25.88 23.94 -5.23
CA MET A 167 -25.65 22.95 -4.18
C MET A 167 -24.47 22.03 -4.50
N PHE A 168 -24.36 21.57 -5.76
CA PHE A 168 -23.23 20.75 -6.19
C PHE A 168 -21.89 21.52 -6.11
N ALA A 169 -21.87 22.80 -6.53
CA ALA A 169 -20.70 23.66 -6.39
C ALA A 169 -20.31 23.89 -4.92
N LEU A 170 -21.29 24.07 -4.02
CA LEU A 170 -21.05 24.22 -2.58
C LEU A 170 -20.49 22.93 -1.96
N ILE A 171 -21.01 21.76 -2.34
CA ILE A 171 -20.50 20.46 -1.87
C ILE A 171 -19.05 20.24 -2.34
N LEU A 172 -18.72 20.57 -3.59
CA LEU A 172 -17.35 20.47 -4.10
C LEU A 172 -16.37 21.44 -3.42
N LEU A 173 -16.85 22.53 -2.84
CA LEU A 173 -16.06 23.54 -2.11
C LEU A 173 -16.04 23.32 -0.58
N ASP A 174 -16.74 22.30 -0.08
CA ASP A 174 -16.77 22.00 1.34
C ASP A 174 -15.43 21.42 1.82
N GLU A 175 -14.91 21.92 2.94
CA GLU A 175 -13.62 21.49 3.49
C GLU A 175 -13.63 20.00 3.87
N GLY A 176 -14.76 19.47 4.34
CA GLY A 176 -14.92 18.04 4.66
C GLY A 176 -14.90 17.15 3.42
N PHE A 177 -15.37 17.64 2.26
CA PHE A 177 -15.27 16.92 0.99
C PHE A 177 -13.91 17.10 0.30
N MET A 178 -13.27 18.25 0.48
CA MET A 178 -11.91 18.53 0.00
C MET A 178 -10.80 17.90 0.87
N GLY A 179 -11.13 17.34 2.04
CA GLY A 179 -10.20 16.67 2.95
C GLY A 179 -9.31 17.61 3.78
N GLU A 180 -8.54 17.03 4.70
CA GLU A 180 -7.56 17.75 5.51
C GLU A 180 -6.53 18.46 4.64
N ASP A 181 -6.14 19.69 5.02
CA ASP A 181 -5.15 20.47 4.30
C ASP A 181 -3.77 19.80 4.34
N PHE A 182 -2.98 19.99 3.28
CA PHE A 182 -1.70 19.32 3.13
C PHE A 182 -0.69 19.75 4.21
N GLU A 183 -0.77 21.00 4.68
CA GLU A 183 0.01 21.47 5.84
C GLU A 183 -0.34 20.72 7.14
N THR A 184 -1.60 20.29 7.31
CA THR A 184 -1.99 19.44 8.45
C THR A 184 -1.39 18.04 8.31
N GLN A 185 -1.39 17.46 7.10
CA GLN A 185 -0.73 16.17 6.86
C GLN A 185 0.78 16.25 7.08
N LYS A 186 1.43 17.34 6.66
CA LYS A 186 2.85 17.65 6.90
C LYS A 186 3.15 17.79 8.40
N GLN A 187 2.31 18.52 9.15
CA GLN A 187 2.44 18.63 10.60
C GLN A 187 2.22 17.27 11.30
N ASN A 188 1.27 16.46 10.83
CA ASN A 188 1.02 15.10 11.34
C ASN A 188 2.22 14.18 11.06
N ALA A 189 2.83 14.26 9.89
CA ALA A 189 4.06 13.53 9.53
C ALA A 189 5.25 13.94 10.41
N GLN A 190 5.47 15.24 10.62
CA GLN A 190 6.51 15.77 11.51
C GLN A 190 6.28 15.36 12.97
N THR A 191 5.04 15.43 13.44
CA THR A 191 4.64 15.01 14.79
C THR A 191 4.86 13.51 14.98
N TRP A 192 4.41 12.68 14.03
CA TRP A 192 4.64 11.23 14.04
C TRP A 192 6.14 10.93 14.08
N ARG A 193 6.98 11.58 13.26
CA ARG A 193 8.42 11.32 13.28
C ARG A 193 9.06 11.66 14.61
N THR A 194 8.75 12.84 15.15
CA THR A 194 9.38 13.35 16.38
C THR A 194 8.89 12.67 17.66
N SER A 195 7.65 12.16 17.69
CA SER A 195 7.05 11.55 18.89
C SER A 195 6.92 10.02 18.85
N VAL A 196 6.86 9.41 17.66
CA VAL A 196 6.65 7.96 17.49
C VAL A 196 7.82 7.31 16.75
N ALA A 197 8.18 7.80 15.57
CA ALA A 197 9.04 7.03 14.66
C ALA A 197 10.50 6.85 15.14
N HIS A 198 10.95 7.69 16.07
CA HIS A 198 12.24 7.58 16.78
C HIS A 198 12.10 7.20 18.28
N ASP A 199 10.91 6.91 18.82
CA ASP A 199 10.78 6.39 20.20
C ASP A 199 11.30 4.94 20.24
N TYR A 200 12.24 4.67 21.16
CA TYR A 200 12.84 3.36 21.37
C TYR A 200 11.82 2.24 21.63
N LYS A 201 10.61 2.56 22.14
CA LYS A 201 9.52 1.59 22.36
C LYS A 201 9.02 0.93 21.08
N TYR A 202 9.23 1.57 19.93
CA TYR A 202 8.84 1.06 18.62
C TYR A 202 10.06 0.65 17.78
N MET A 203 11.22 0.49 18.43
CA MET A 203 12.39 -0.14 17.82
C MET A 203 12.14 -1.63 17.63
N ASP A 204 12.64 -2.17 16.52
CA ASP A 204 12.58 -3.60 16.22
C ASP A 204 13.53 -4.43 17.12
N LEU A 205 13.28 -5.74 17.21
CA LEU A 205 14.26 -6.74 17.61
C LEU A 205 15.56 -6.67 16.76
N ALA A 206 15.45 -6.15 15.53
CA ALA A 206 16.58 -5.82 14.64
C ALA A 206 17.38 -4.58 15.02
N GLU A 207 17.06 -3.91 16.13
CA GLU A 207 17.67 -2.63 16.53
C GLU A 207 17.57 -1.59 15.40
N THR A 208 16.49 -1.64 14.60
CA THR A 208 16.14 -0.66 13.59
C THR A 208 15.01 0.23 14.12
N SER A 209 15.06 1.53 13.82
CA SER A 209 13.98 2.45 14.23
C SER A 209 12.76 2.28 13.32
N LEU A 210 11.57 2.57 13.85
CA LEU A 210 10.31 2.48 13.12
C LEU A 210 10.33 3.30 11.82
N VAL A 211 10.93 4.50 11.85
CA VAL A 211 11.14 5.33 10.64
C VAL A 211 11.93 4.59 9.57
N THR A 212 13.03 3.92 9.94
CA THR A 212 13.89 3.26 8.95
C THR A 212 13.19 2.07 8.28
N ARG A 213 12.31 1.38 9.01
CA ARG A 213 11.48 0.30 8.46
C ARG A 213 10.39 0.84 7.52
N VAL A 214 9.63 1.85 7.96
CA VAL A 214 8.62 2.55 7.14
C VAL A 214 9.23 3.04 5.82
N CYS A 215 10.37 3.72 5.88
CA CYS A 215 11.05 4.27 4.70
C CYS A 215 11.66 3.21 3.78
N SER A 216 11.97 2.01 4.30
CA SER A 216 12.40 0.87 3.48
C SER A 216 11.26 0.12 2.78
N GLY A 217 10.00 0.53 3.00
CA GLY A 217 8.82 -0.13 2.40
C GLY A 217 8.52 -1.50 3.03
N ASP A 218 8.85 -1.69 4.30
CA ASP A 218 8.58 -2.93 5.01
C ASP A 218 7.06 -3.11 5.24
N GLY A 219 6.49 -4.15 4.62
CA GLY A 219 5.06 -4.46 4.69
C GLY A 219 4.60 -5.07 6.03
N ALA A 220 5.51 -5.44 6.93
CA ALA A 220 5.19 -6.11 8.20
C ALA A 220 4.81 -5.14 9.35
N LEU A 221 4.61 -3.84 9.06
CA LEU A 221 4.39 -2.82 10.10
C LEU A 221 2.93 -2.65 10.50
N ILE A 222 2.52 -3.42 11.51
CA ILE A 222 1.19 -3.30 12.15
C ILE A 222 0.94 -1.88 12.70
N LEU A 223 1.96 -1.21 13.24
CA LEU A 223 1.81 0.06 13.98
C LEU A 223 1.98 1.34 13.14
N SER A 224 2.31 1.23 11.84
CA SER A 224 2.48 2.41 10.96
C SER A 224 2.12 2.12 9.49
N THR A 225 1.14 1.23 9.28
CA THR A 225 0.61 0.89 7.95
C THR A 225 0.19 2.13 7.15
N ILE A 226 -0.38 3.14 7.81
CA ILE A 226 -0.82 4.39 7.15
C ILE A 226 0.38 5.16 6.57
N GLN A 227 1.47 5.29 7.34
CA GLN A 227 2.67 5.99 6.89
C GLN A 227 3.42 5.21 5.82
N ALA A 228 3.51 3.88 5.94
CA ALA A 228 4.13 3.01 4.94
C ALA A 228 3.37 3.06 3.61
N THR A 229 2.05 2.88 3.63
CA THR A 229 1.19 2.96 2.43
C THR A 229 1.20 4.36 1.81
N LEU A 230 1.25 5.44 2.60
CA LEU A 230 1.40 6.81 2.10
C LEU A 230 2.73 7.00 1.35
N ILE A 231 3.85 6.55 1.92
CA ILE A 231 5.17 6.63 1.25
C ILE A 231 5.21 5.77 -0.01
N GLU A 232 4.61 4.57 0.03
CA GLU A 232 4.47 3.71 -1.15
C GLU A 232 3.64 4.40 -2.26
N GLN A 233 2.51 5.00 -1.90
CA GLN A 233 1.68 5.78 -2.84
C GLN A 233 2.44 6.98 -3.42
N ILE A 234 3.19 7.73 -2.61
CA ILE A 234 4.04 8.84 -3.08
C ILE A 234 5.12 8.33 -4.05
N ASN A 235 5.83 7.25 -3.70
CA ASN A 235 6.87 6.66 -4.54
C ASN A 235 6.30 6.14 -5.87
N ASN A 236 5.16 5.45 -5.84
CA ASN A 236 4.48 4.97 -7.05
C ASN A 236 3.94 6.10 -7.92
N TYR A 237 3.39 7.16 -7.30
CA TYR A 237 2.85 8.32 -8.00
C TYR A 237 3.94 9.15 -8.70
N LEU A 238 5.02 9.45 -7.99
CA LEU A 238 6.17 10.23 -8.48
C LEU A 238 7.20 9.39 -9.25
N ARG A 239 7.11 8.05 -9.21
CA ARG A 239 8.09 7.09 -9.72
C ARG A 239 9.48 7.18 -9.04
N LEU A 240 9.50 7.52 -7.76
CA LEU A 240 10.74 7.60 -6.98
C LEU A 240 11.19 6.21 -6.52
N GLY A 241 12.50 5.94 -6.59
CA GLY A 241 13.13 4.89 -5.78
C GLY A 241 12.95 5.14 -4.27
N THR A 242 13.14 4.10 -3.46
CA THR A 242 13.05 4.18 -1.99
C THR A 242 14.07 5.18 -1.41
N ASP A 243 15.27 5.21 -1.99
CA ASP A 243 16.41 6.06 -1.67
C ASP A 243 16.48 7.38 -2.47
N GLN A 244 15.64 7.53 -3.50
CA GLN A 244 15.65 8.70 -4.38
C GLN A 244 14.70 9.80 -3.90
N PHE A 245 15.23 11.02 -3.77
CA PHE A 245 14.47 12.22 -3.43
C PHE A 245 14.37 13.22 -4.60
N GLU A 246 15.17 13.03 -5.65
CA GLU A 246 15.08 13.83 -6.88
C GLU A 246 13.90 13.36 -7.75
N GLN A 247 12.99 14.28 -8.07
CA GLN A 247 11.78 13.99 -8.82
C GLN A 247 12.04 14.00 -10.34
N ASP A 248 11.70 12.88 -11.01
CA ASP A 248 11.55 12.85 -12.46
C ASP A 248 10.39 13.76 -12.91
N GLN A 249 10.66 14.65 -13.86
CA GLN A 249 9.70 15.70 -14.28
C GLN A 249 8.36 15.16 -14.82
N PHE A 250 8.29 13.88 -15.20
CA PHE A 250 7.13 13.24 -15.82
C PHE A 250 6.82 11.86 -15.23
N GLY A 251 6.62 11.79 -13.90
CA GLY A 251 6.04 10.61 -13.25
C GLY A 251 4.68 10.21 -13.83
N PRO A 252 4.33 8.90 -13.83
CA PRO A 252 3.11 8.40 -14.45
C PRO A 252 1.84 8.84 -13.70
N GLY A 253 1.91 9.01 -12.37
CA GLY A 253 0.82 9.60 -11.59
C GLY A 253 0.53 11.02 -12.05
N THR A 254 1.58 11.86 -12.13
CA THR A 254 1.49 13.21 -12.69
C THR A 254 0.92 13.21 -14.11
N LEU A 255 1.38 12.34 -15.01
CA LEU A 255 0.85 12.29 -16.39
C LEU A 255 -0.60 11.78 -16.48
N LEU A 256 -1.02 10.86 -15.62
CA LEU A 256 -2.41 10.40 -15.58
C LEU A 256 -3.32 11.51 -15.08
N CYS A 257 -2.97 12.08 -13.93
CA CYS A 257 -3.60 13.26 -13.35
C CYS A 257 -3.74 14.32 -14.44
N MET A 258 -2.62 14.92 -14.87
CA MET A 258 -2.30 15.27 -16.26
C MET A 258 -3.49 15.43 -17.23
N LEU A 259 -3.99 14.27 -17.68
CA LEU A 259 -5.04 14.11 -18.67
C LEU A 259 -6.46 14.29 -18.11
N CYS A 260 -6.74 13.87 -16.87
CA CYS A 260 -8.03 14.03 -16.20
C CYS A 260 -8.49 15.50 -16.14
N ILE A 261 -7.54 16.42 -15.94
CA ILE A 261 -7.79 17.86 -15.94
C ILE A 261 -8.15 18.37 -17.31
N LEU A 262 -7.32 17.99 -18.28
CA LEU A 262 -7.46 18.47 -19.63
C LEU A 262 -8.82 17.98 -20.17
N LEU A 263 -9.21 16.75 -19.83
CA LEU A 263 -10.55 16.22 -20.05
C LEU A 263 -11.63 17.02 -19.32
N TRP A 264 -11.54 17.24 -18.00
CA TRP A 264 -12.51 18.02 -17.22
C TRP A 264 -12.68 19.45 -17.76
N SER A 265 -11.56 20.12 -18.04
CA SER A 265 -11.51 21.48 -18.57
C SER A 265 -12.10 21.55 -19.98
N LEU A 266 -11.87 20.53 -20.83
CA LEU A 266 -12.52 20.43 -22.15
C LEU A 266 -14.03 20.16 -22.02
N CYS A 267 -14.47 19.36 -21.04
CA CYS A 267 -15.89 19.17 -20.75
C CYS A 267 -16.58 20.48 -20.34
N VAL A 268 -15.96 21.30 -19.50
CA VAL A 268 -16.52 22.63 -19.16
C VAL A 268 -16.32 23.65 -20.29
N PHE A 269 -15.26 23.57 -21.07
CA PHE A 269 -15.07 24.43 -22.25
C PHE A 269 -16.12 24.16 -23.34
N LYS A 270 -16.55 22.90 -23.49
CA LYS A 270 -17.73 22.56 -24.31
C LYS A 270 -18.94 23.37 -23.83
N GLU A 271 -19.26 23.33 -22.53
CA GLU A 271 -20.37 24.11 -21.96
C GLU A 271 -20.23 25.63 -22.23
N PHE A 272 -19.06 26.22 -22.02
CA PHE A 272 -18.83 27.63 -22.38
C PHE A 272 -19.06 27.93 -23.86
N ARG A 273 -18.68 27.02 -24.77
CA ARG A 273 -18.95 27.14 -26.22
C ARG A 273 -20.44 27.05 -26.52
N HIS A 274 -21.21 26.16 -25.87
CA HIS A 274 -22.67 26.10 -26.03
C HIS A 274 -23.32 27.42 -25.59
N ILE A 275 -22.89 27.99 -24.46
CA ILE A 275 -23.39 29.29 -23.98
C ILE A 275 -23.04 30.41 -24.97
N TRP A 276 -21.79 30.46 -25.46
CA TRP A 276 -21.34 31.47 -26.41
C TRP A 276 -22.15 31.43 -27.72
N LEU A 277 -22.39 30.24 -28.28
CA LEU A 277 -23.20 30.08 -29.49
C LEU A 277 -24.65 30.50 -29.27
N ALA A 278 -25.25 30.16 -28.12
CA ALA A 278 -26.61 30.57 -27.78
C ALA A 278 -26.74 32.10 -27.60
N VAL A 279 -25.75 32.75 -26.98
CA VAL A 279 -25.68 34.21 -26.84
C VAL A 279 -25.46 34.88 -28.21
N ALA A 280 -24.54 34.37 -29.03
CA ALA A 280 -24.28 34.88 -30.38
C ALA A 280 -25.52 34.78 -31.29
N GLY A 281 -26.22 33.65 -31.26
CA GLY A 281 -27.51 33.47 -31.96
C GLY A 281 -28.55 34.49 -31.51
N ALA A 282 -28.76 34.64 -30.20
CA ALA A 282 -29.66 35.65 -29.65
C ALA A 282 -29.24 37.10 -29.97
N MET A 283 -27.93 37.37 -30.11
CA MET A 283 -27.39 38.66 -30.52
C MET A 283 -27.61 38.95 -32.01
N ASN A 284 -27.85 37.96 -32.87
CA ASN A 284 -28.18 38.20 -34.28
C ASN A 284 -29.68 38.50 -34.50
N ILE A 285 -30.58 38.01 -33.64
CA ILE A 285 -32.03 38.24 -33.76
C ILE A 285 -32.37 39.76 -33.65
N PRO A 286 -33.20 40.34 -34.55
CA PRO A 286 -33.65 41.73 -34.46
C PRO A 286 -34.40 42.06 -33.16
N LYS A 287 -34.12 43.21 -32.56
CA LYS A 287 -34.69 43.62 -31.26
C LYS A 287 -35.90 44.55 -31.46
N SER A 288 -37.00 44.25 -30.77
CA SER A 288 -38.30 44.93 -30.90
C SER A 288 -38.90 45.25 -29.53
N LYS A 289 -40.03 45.95 -29.49
CA LYS A 289 -40.87 46.10 -28.27
C LYS A 289 -41.74 44.87 -27.99
N ARG A 290 -42.09 44.10 -29.03
CA ARG A 290 -42.85 42.85 -28.95
C ARG A 290 -42.06 41.74 -29.64
N THR A 291 -42.06 40.56 -29.04
CA THR A 291 -41.49 39.36 -29.67
C THR A 291 -42.46 38.86 -30.74
N VAL A 292 -41.93 38.48 -31.90
CA VAL A 292 -42.66 37.82 -32.99
C VAL A 292 -42.00 36.46 -33.20
N PHE A 293 -42.81 35.41 -33.20
CA PHE A 293 -42.41 34.02 -33.37
C PHE A 293 -43.38 33.38 -34.36
N THR A 294 -42.84 32.89 -35.46
CA THR A 294 -43.55 32.53 -36.70
C THR A 294 -42.85 31.31 -37.28
N GLU A 295 -43.63 30.30 -37.68
CA GLU A 295 -43.13 29.08 -38.34
C GLU A 295 -42.02 28.31 -37.58
N GLY A 296 -41.92 28.50 -36.27
CA GLY A 296 -40.89 27.88 -35.42
C GLY A 296 -39.63 28.73 -35.22
N ALA A 297 -39.52 29.88 -35.90
CA ALA A 297 -38.39 30.79 -35.85
C ALA A 297 -38.70 32.11 -35.13
N PHE A 298 -37.63 32.78 -34.69
CA PHE A 298 -37.69 34.11 -34.06
C PHE A 298 -37.41 35.22 -35.07
N GLU A 299 -38.44 35.81 -35.67
CA GLU A 299 -38.27 37.02 -36.49
C GLU A 299 -37.74 38.21 -35.67
N ARG A 300 -38.26 38.42 -34.46
CA ARG A 300 -37.91 39.57 -33.60
C ARG A 300 -38.04 39.22 -32.12
N ILE A 301 -37.05 39.59 -31.30
CA ILE A 301 -37.09 39.39 -29.84
C ILE A 301 -37.37 40.69 -29.09
N SER A 302 -38.19 40.64 -28.03
CA SER A 302 -38.39 41.80 -27.15
C SER A 302 -37.18 42.08 -26.28
N TRP A 303 -36.80 43.35 -26.10
CA TRP A 303 -35.68 43.77 -25.23
C TRP A 303 -35.71 43.15 -23.82
N GLY A 304 -36.88 43.08 -23.18
CA GLY A 304 -37.01 42.48 -21.84
C GLY A 304 -36.59 41.00 -21.80
N ARG A 305 -37.09 40.19 -22.75
CA ARG A 305 -36.67 38.77 -22.87
C ARG A 305 -35.18 38.62 -23.18
N PHE A 306 -34.63 39.47 -24.04
CA PHE A 306 -33.20 39.45 -24.35
C PHE A 306 -32.34 39.72 -23.11
N VAL A 307 -32.72 40.70 -22.27
CA VAL A 307 -32.02 40.98 -21.00
C VAL A 307 -32.15 39.82 -20.01
N VAL A 308 -33.33 39.23 -19.85
CA VAL A 308 -33.52 38.07 -18.94
C VAL A 308 -32.70 36.87 -19.44
N PHE A 309 -32.73 36.56 -20.73
CA PHE A 309 -31.93 35.50 -21.34
C PHE A 309 -30.43 35.74 -21.17
N LEU A 310 -29.95 36.97 -21.34
CA LEU A 310 -28.55 37.32 -21.11
C LEU A 310 -28.16 37.15 -19.64
N ALA A 311 -29.02 37.56 -18.70
CA ALA A 311 -28.81 37.38 -17.27
C ALA A 311 -28.77 35.90 -16.86
N THR A 312 -29.62 35.04 -17.43
CA THR A 312 -29.59 33.60 -17.14
C THR A 312 -28.36 32.91 -17.75
N ASN A 313 -27.91 33.33 -18.94
CA ASN A 313 -26.65 32.82 -19.50
C ASN A 313 -25.44 33.32 -18.69
N PHE A 314 -25.44 34.55 -18.18
CA PHE A 314 -24.40 35.03 -17.28
C PHE A 314 -24.35 34.23 -15.97
N ALA A 315 -25.51 33.89 -15.38
CA ALA A 315 -25.59 33.00 -14.22
C ALA A 315 -25.03 31.60 -14.55
N ARG A 316 -25.35 31.04 -15.72
CA ARG A 316 -24.81 29.76 -16.20
C ARG A 316 -23.28 29.82 -16.39
N VAL A 317 -22.74 30.90 -16.95
CA VAL A 317 -21.28 31.14 -17.03
C VAL A 317 -20.63 31.20 -15.66
N ALA A 318 -21.24 31.90 -14.69
CA ALA A 318 -20.72 31.99 -13.34
C ALA A 318 -20.68 30.61 -12.67
N VAL A 319 -21.77 29.84 -12.74
CA VAL A 319 -21.84 28.48 -12.19
C VAL A 319 -20.86 27.54 -12.88
N ALA A 320 -20.76 27.55 -14.21
CA ALA A 320 -19.78 26.75 -14.95
C ALA A 320 -18.33 27.14 -14.59
N SER A 321 -18.06 28.41 -14.33
CA SER A 321 -16.74 28.89 -13.86
C SER A 321 -16.43 28.40 -12.45
N VAL A 322 -17.40 28.44 -11.53
CA VAL A 322 -17.23 27.91 -10.18
C VAL A 322 -17.03 26.39 -10.22
N LEU A 323 -17.78 25.66 -11.05
CA LEU A 323 -17.59 24.20 -11.22
C LEU A 323 -16.25 23.86 -11.89
N LEU A 324 -15.77 24.68 -12.83
CA LEU A 324 -14.42 24.52 -13.37
C LEU A 324 -13.39 24.65 -12.25
N VAL A 325 -13.43 25.73 -11.45
CA VAL A 325 -12.49 25.99 -10.36
C VAL A 325 -12.60 24.97 -9.24
N ALA A 326 -13.81 24.62 -8.79
CA ALA A 326 -14.04 23.66 -7.71
C ALA A 326 -13.63 22.24 -8.13
N GLY A 327 -14.03 21.79 -9.33
CA GLY A 327 -13.56 20.52 -9.90
C GLY A 327 -12.05 20.51 -10.14
N ILE A 328 -11.47 21.68 -10.48
CA ILE A 328 -10.02 21.83 -10.56
C ILE A 328 -9.36 21.66 -9.19
N LEU A 329 -9.81 22.37 -8.17
CA LEU A 329 -9.23 22.30 -6.82
C LEU A 329 -9.39 20.91 -6.20
N TRP A 330 -10.54 20.26 -6.43
CA TRP A 330 -10.81 18.91 -5.95
C TRP A 330 -9.89 17.87 -6.59
N LEU A 331 -9.77 17.85 -7.93
CA LEU A 331 -8.80 17.00 -8.63
C LEU A 331 -7.35 17.35 -8.24
N ALA A 332 -7.04 18.64 -8.00
CA ALA A 332 -5.70 19.08 -7.59
C ALA A 332 -5.30 18.55 -6.22
N ARG A 333 -6.25 18.52 -5.27
CA ARG A 333 -6.08 17.89 -3.97
C ARG A 333 -6.04 16.36 -4.07
N ILE A 334 -6.79 15.75 -4.99
CA ILE A 334 -6.69 14.31 -5.35
C ILE A 334 -5.50 14.08 -6.31
N GLN A 335 -4.37 14.68 -5.95
CA GLN A 335 -3.11 14.72 -6.69
C GLN A 335 -3.20 15.29 -8.11
N CYS A 336 -2.89 16.60 -8.15
CA CYS A 336 -2.34 17.42 -9.25
C CYS A 336 -3.33 18.04 -10.25
N ILE A 337 -2.94 19.14 -10.96
CA ILE A 337 -3.70 19.76 -12.06
C ILE A 337 -2.86 20.59 -13.07
N THR A 338 -3.39 20.75 -14.32
CA THR A 338 -2.71 20.89 -15.64
C THR A 338 -3.01 22.14 -16.52
N LEU A 339 -2.20 22.26 -17.60
CA LEU A 339 -2.20 22.99 -18.93
C LEU A 339 -3.38 23.92 -19.35
N ILE A 340 -3.29 24.93 -20.26
CA ILE A 340 -2.43 25.25 -21.44
C ILE A 340 -1.75 26.67 -21.45
N LEU A 341 -2.25 27.69 -20.76
CA LEU A 341 -1.45 28.85 -20.23
C LEU A 341 -1.32 28.71 -18.70
N THR A 342 -2.31 28.02 -18.16
CA THR A 342 -2.30 27.12 -17.01
C THR A 342 -1.29 25.95 -17.08
N ILE A 343 -0.32 25.89 -18.03
CA ILE A 343 0.86 24.99 -17.88
C ILE A 343 1.84 25.61 -16.90
N ILE A 344 2.54 26.64 -17.37
CA ILE A 344 3.84 27.03 -16.83
C ILE A 344 3.63 27.76 -15.51
N VAL A 345 2.56 28.56 -15.40
CA VAL A 345 2.28 29.32 -14.18
C VAL A 345 1.81 28.39 -13.04
N PRO A 346 0.77 27.53 -13.17
CA PRO A 346 0.43 26.55 -12.14
C PRO A 346 1.47 25.44 -11.95
N TYR A 347 2.22 25.04 -12.99
CA TYR A 347 3.35 24.12 -12.80
C TYR A 347 4.41 24.75 -11.90
N MET A 348 4.81 26.00 -12.14
CA MET A 348 5.80 26.68 -11.30
C MET A 348 5.27 27.16 -9.94
N LEU A 349 3.95 27.41 -9.80
CA LEU A 349 3.35 27.97 -8.58
C LEU A 349 2.54 26.99 -7.72
N LEU A 350 2.17 25.81 -8.25
CA LEU A 350 1.38 24.80 -7.53
C LEU A 350 1.97 23.39 -7.66
N VAL A 351 2.20 22.87 -8.88
CA VAL A 351 2.68 21.48 -9.06
C VAL A 351 4.14 21.31 -8.61
N LYS A 352 5.01 22.26 -8.93
CA LYS A 352 6.42 22.28 -8.47
C LYS A 352 6.49 22.44 -6.96
N PRO A 353 5.87 23.46 -6.31
CA PRO A 353 5.89 23.52 -4.86
C PRO A 353 5.17 22.33 -4.21
N PHE A 354 4.10 21.76 -4.77
CA PHE A 354 3.48 20.55 -4.20
C PHE A 354 4.34 19.28 -4.37
N GLY A 355 5.05 19.13 -5.48
CA GLY A 355 6.08 18.11 -5.66
C GLY A 355 7.23 18.30 -4.68
N GLU A 356 7.71 19.53 -4.53
CA GLU A 356 8.66 19.94 -3.49
C GLU A 356 8.11 19.69 -2.08
N THR A 357 6.79 19.85 -1.83
CA THR A 357 6.18 19.60 -0.51
C THR A 357 5.93 18.10 -0.28
N MET A 358 5.70 17.29 -1.32
CA MET A 358 5.67 15.83 -1.23
C MET A 358 7.07 15.26 -1.01
N VAL A 359 8.08 15.83 -1.67
CA VAL A 359 9.49 15.56 -1.39
C VAL A 359 9.87 16.06 0.00
N GLU A 360 9.39 17.21 0.46
CA GLU A 360 9.58 17.73 1.83
C GLU A 360 8.88 16.85 2.85
N VAL A 361 7.68 16.31 2.59
CA VAL A 361 7.02 15.33 3.44
C VAL A 361 7.80 14.01 3.42
N LYS A 362 8.32 13.57 2.27
CA LYS A 362 9.24 12.41 2.19
C LYS A 362 10.57 12.69 2.90
N GLU A 363 11.06 13.92 2.95
CA GLU A 363 12.28 14.31 3.66
C GLU A 363 12.03 14.48 5.17
N LEU A 364 10.87 15.00 5.56
CA LEU A 364 10.39 15.05 6.93
C LEU A 364 10.16 13.65 7.47
N LEU A 365 9.65 12.70 6.67
CA LEU A 365 9.48 11.30 7.06
C LEU A 365 10.79 10.50 6.99
N CYS A 366 11.54 10.61 5.90
CA CYS A 366 12.64 9.71 5.51
C CYS A 366 13.98 10.41 5.19
N GLY A 367 14.06 11.75 5.23
CA GLY A 367 15.33 12.48 5.11
C GLY A 367 16.15 12.42 6.40
N GLY A 368 17.38 12.95 6.36
CA GLY A 368 18.27 13.04 7.52
C GLY A 368 18.72 11.68 8.09
N ASN A 369 19.23 11.69 9.32
CA ASN A 369 19.65 10.44 9.97
C ASN A 369 18.42 9.65 10.46
N GLN A 370 18.23 8.43 9.95
CA GLN A 370 17.20 7.49 10.42
C GLN A 370 17.72 6.54 11.50
N THR A 371 19.05 6.39 11.60
CA THR A 371 19.77 5.37 12.37
C THR A 371 19.96 5.78 13.83
N PHE A 372 18.92 6.33 14.46
CA PHE A 372 18.87 6.48 15.92
C PHE A 372 17.46 6.37 16.48
N VAL A 373 17.37 6.02 17.76
CA VAL A 373 16.18 6.19 18.61
C VAL A 373 16.54 7.05 19.82
N ILE A 374 15.52 7.65 20.43
CA ILE A 374 15.63 8.45 21.64
C ILE A 374 14.71 7.92 22.73
N PHE A 375 15.12 8.09 23.99
CA PHE A 375 14.25 7.92 25.14
C PHE A 375 14.46 9.04 26.14
N HIS A 376 13.36 9.57 26.68
CA HIS A 376 13.39 10.51 27.80
C HIS A 376 13.18 9.75 29.11
N ASN A 377 14.17 9.79 29.99
CA ASN A 377 14.07 9.22 31.32
C ASN A 377 13.47 10.27 32.26
N ALA A 378 12.20 10.08 32.64
CA ALA A 378 11.44 11.04 33.45
C ALA A 378 12.03 11.23 34.86
N ASP A 379 12.65 10.21 35.45
CA ASP A 379 13.22 10.28 36.81
C ASP A 379 14.52 11.10 36.84
N THR A 380 15.33 11.03 35.79
CA THR A 380 16.60 11.76 35.66
C THR A 380 16.49 13.05 34.84
N GLN A 381 15.34 13.27 34.19
CA GLN A 381 15.09 14.36 33.23
C GLN A 381 16.08 14.38 32.04
N MET A 382 16.82 13.28 31.80
CA MET A 382 17.79 13.17 30.71
C MET A 382 17.17 12.46 29.50
N THR A 383 17.36 13.06 28.31
CA THR A 383 17.05 12.43 27.03
C THR A 383 18.32 11.76 26.50
N ASN A 384 18.27 10.44 26.35
CA ASN A 384 19.39 9.64 25.86
C ASN A 384 19.08 9.15 24.43
N GLY A 385 20.08 9.19 23.55
CA GLY A 385 19.99 8.67 22.19
C GLY A 385 20.80 7.38 22.03
N LEU A 386 20.25 6.41 21.30
CA LEU A 386 20.93 5.20 20.87
C LEU A 386 21.03 5.21 19.34
N VAL A 387 22.23 5.02 18.79
CA VAL A 387 22.42 4.86 17.35
C VAL A 387 21.93 3.46 16.96
N THR A 388 20.88 3.39 16.16
CA THR A 388 20.32 2.15 15.61
C THR A 388 21.07 1.74 14.34
N ARG A 389 20.80 0.52 13.84
CA ARG A 389 21.42 0.03 12.61
C ARG A 389 20.70 0.65 11.39
N PRO A 390 21.42 1.04 10.32
CA PRO A 390 20.77 1.42 9.05
C PRO A 390 20.00 0.24 8.46
N SER A 391 18.75 0.45 8.03
CA SER A 391 18.01 -0.53 7.23
C SER A 391 18.80 -0.75 5.95
N ARG A 392 19.15 -2.01 5.72
CA ARG A 392 20.13 -2.37 4.69
C ARG A 392 19.54 -3.44 3.81
N GLY A 393 19.00 -2.99 2.68
CA GLY A 393 18.38 -3.86 1.68
C GLY A 393 19.31 -5.01 1.28
N GLY A 394 18.74 -6.21 1.25
CA GLY A 394 19.28 -7.40 0.59
C GLY A 394 20.71 -7.81 0.96
N ASN A 395 20.91 -8.38 2.16
CA ASN A 395 21.95 -9.40 2.40
C ASN A 395 21.74 -10.11 3.75
N LEU A 396 22.00 -11.42 3.84
CA LEU A 396 21.75 -12.23 5.05
C LEU A 396 22.50 -11.77 6.31
N TYR A 397 23.58 -11.00 6.16
CA TYR A 397 24.35 -10.41 7.27
C TYR A 397 23.63 -9.24 7.98
N ASN A 398 22.41 -8.89 7.54
CA ASN A 398 21.61 -7.79 8.09
C ASN A 398 20.40 -8.26 8.92
N LEU A 399 20.21 -9.56 9.09
CA LEU A 399 19.17 -10.13 9.94
C LEU A 399 19.49 -9.84 11.43
N SER A 400 18.46 -9.56 12.22
CA SER A 400 18.55 -9.46 13.68
C SER A 400 19.02 -10.77 14.31
N ILE A 401 19.46 -10.75 15.56
CA ILE A 401 19.81 -11.98 16.30
C ILE A 401 18.61 -12.95 16.31
N SER A 402 17.40 -12.43 16.52
CA SER A 402 16.15 -13.20 16.47
C SER A 402 15.83 -13.74 15.08
N GLU A 403 16.01 -12.95 14.01
CA GLU A 403 15.78 -13.41 12.63
C GLU A 403 16.85 -14.41 12.15
N ILE A 404 18.11 -14.26 12.54
CA ILE A 404 19.16 -15.26 12.32
C ILE A 404 18.75 -16.58 13.01
N ALA A 405 18.29 -16.48 14.26
CA ALA A 405 17.85 -17.63 15.04
C ALA A 405 16.63 -18.33 14.43
N VAL A 406 15.60 -17.56 14.05
CA VAL A 406 14.39 -18.07 13.39
C VAL A 406 14.72 -18.63 12.00
N ASN A 407 15.45 -17.91 11.14
CA ASN A 407 15.78 -18.38 9.79
C ASN A 407 16.66 -19.66 9.82
N ALA A 408 17.55 -19.80 10.80
CA ALA A 408 18.36 -21.00 10.98
C ALA A 408 17.59 -22.22 11.52
N HIS A 409 16.34 -22.06 11.94
CA HIS A 409 15.50 -23.12 12.51
C HIS A 409 14.20 -23.38 11.71
N ALA A 410 13.54 -22.36 11.19
CA ALA A 410 12.22 -22.43 10.55
C ALA A 410 12.16 -23.35 9.30
N PHE A 411 13.29 -23.60 8.66
CA PHE A 411 13.42 -24.49 7.50
C PHE A 411 14.33 -25.70 7.77
N ARG A 412 14.57 -26.03 9.05
CA ARG A 412 15.41 -27.13 9.50
C ARG A 412 14.56 -28.34 9.85
N ASP A 413 15.13 -29.53 9.71
CA ASP A 413 14.53 -30.78 10.17
C ASP A 413 14.24 -30.71 11.69
N PRO A 414 13.00 -31.01 12.15
CA PRO A 414 12.63 -31.00 13.57
C PRO A 414 13.52 -31.86 14.47
N ASP A 415 14.12 -32.93 13.94
CA ASP A 415 14.96 -33.86 14.72
C ASP A 415 16.38 -33.30 14.98
N LEU A 416 16.72 -32.13 14.42
CA LEU A 416 18.03 -31.49 14.60
C LEU A 416 18.01 -30.36 15.62
N TYR A 417 18.89 -30.44 16.62
CA TYR A 417 19.10 -29.39 17.62
C TYR A 417 19.17 -27.97 17.00
N PRO A 418 18.49 -26.97 17.61
CA PRO A 418 18.53 -25.58 17.16
C PRO A 418 19.93 -25.00 17.33
N ARG A 419 20.33 -24.10 16.41
CA ARG A 419 21.68 -23.48 16.45
C ARG A 419 21.80 -22.27 17.36
N TYR A 420 20.71 -21.51 17.53
CA TYR A 420 20.69 -20.20 18.19
C TYR A 420 19.44 -19.96 19.06
N ILE A 421 18.53 -20.94 19.17
CA ILE A 421 17.31 -20.85 19.98
C ILE A 421 17.42 -21.89 21.11
N SER A 422 17.15 -21.48 22.35
CA SER A 422 16.79 -22.42 23.42
C SER A 422 15.27 -22.56 23.42
N PHE A 423 14.76 -23.80 23.38
CA PHE A 423 13.33 -24.07 23.50
C PHE A 423 13.02 -24.63 24.88
N GLN A 424 12.07 -24.02 25.58
CA GLN A 424 11.51 -24.59 26.79
C GLN A 424 10.38 -25.58 26.46
N PRO A 425 10.24 -26.68 27.22
CA PRO A 425 9.10 -27.57 27.13
C PRO A 425 7.77 -26.83 27.32
N MET A 426 6.73 -27.21 26.57
CA MET A 426 5.42 -26.55 26.59
C MET A 426 4.72 -26.62 27.97
N ASP A 427 5.07 -27.62 28.78
CA ASP A 427 4.60 -27.81 30.15
C ASP A 427 5.32 -26.92 31.19
N ASN A 428 6.36 -26.15 30.80
CA ASN A 428 7.09 -25.25 31.68
C ASN A 428 7.07 -23.78 31.22
N PHE A 429 5.87 -23.22 31.06
CA PHE A 429 5.67 -21.82 30.70
C PHE A 429 6.24 -20.83 31.73
N ASP A 430 6.19 -21.18 33.03
CA ASP A 430 6.71 -20.33 34.09
C ASP A 430 8.23 -20.13 33.97
N GLN A 431 8.99 -21.18 33.60
CA GLN A 431 10.42 -21.06 33.30
C GLN A 431 10.68 -20.15 32.10
N PHE A 432 9.84 -20.16 31.06
CA PHE A 432 9.99 -19.25 29.91
C PHE A 432 9.79 -17.79 30.33
N GLU A 433 8.81 -17.48 31.18
CA GLU A 433 8.58 -16.13 31.69
C GLU A 433 9.67 -15.68 32.69
N GLU A 434 10.20 -16.61 33.49
CA GLU A 434 11.38 -16.38 34.32
C GLU A 434 12.60 -16.04 33.46
N GLU A 435 12.98 -16.89 32.50
CA GLU A 435 14.11 -16.66 31.58
C GLU A 435 13.94 -15.38 30.73
N ARG A 436 12.70 -15.02 30.35
CA ARG A 436 12.39 -13.77 29.63
C ARG A 436 12.67 -12.51 30.47
N THR A 437 12.62 -12.62 31.80
CA THR A 437 12.78 -11.49 32.73
C THR A 437 14.05 -11.55 33.58
N GLN A 438 14.75 -12.68 33.56
CA GLN A 438 16.01 -12.92 34.27
C GLN A 438 17.13 -12.03 33.73
N ASP A 439 17.86 -11.37 34.65
CA ASP A 439 19.05 -10.62 34.27
C ASP A 439 20.30 -11.51 34.19
N MET A 440 21.32 -11.01 33.49
CA MET A 440 22.58 -11.71 33.27
C MET A 440 23.36 -12.01 34.56
N ALA A 441 23.12 -11.28 35.66
CA ALA A 441 23.75 -11.55 36.94
C ALA A 441 23.09 -12.76 37.62
N THR A 442 21.76 -12.74 37.70
CA THR A 442 20.93 -13.83 38.23
C THR A 442 21.14 -15.12 37.46
N TRP A 443 21.24 -15.05 36.12
CA TRP A 443 21.56 -16.22 35.31
C TRP A 443 22.97 -16.75 35.58
N ALA A 444 23.97 -15.87 35.68
CA ALA A 444 25.34 -16.27 36.00
C ALA A 444 25.46 -16.90 37.40
N ASP A 445 24.76 -16.38 38.41
CA ASP A 445 24.71 -16.94 39.76
C ASP A 445 24.00 -18.31 39.79
N SER A 446 23.03 -18.55 38.90
CA SER A 446 22.37 -19.85 38.74
C SER A 446 23.23 -20.91 38.02
N ALA A 447 24.22 -20.46 37.24
CA ALA A 447 25.08 -21.32 36.44
C ALA A 447 26.21 -21.94 37.29
N SER A 448 25.93 -23.09 37.89
CA SER A 448 26.88 -23.81 38.76
C SER A 448 28.19 -24.30 38.11
N ILE A 449 28.38 -24.11 36.79
CA ILE A 449 29.55 -24.56 36.02
C ILE A 449 30.02 -23.49 35.03
N CYS A 450 31.34 -23.39 34.84
CA CYS A 450 31.92 -22.59 33.76
C CYS A 450 31.90 -23.41 32.46
N ILE A 451 31.17 -22.91 31.45
CA ILE A 451 30.90 -23.61 30.18
C ILE A 451 32.20 -24.03 29.47
N GLU A 452 33.16 -23.12 29.35
CA GLU A 452 34.45 -23.37 28.69
C GLU A 452 35.29 -24.48 29.37
N THR A 453 35.43 -24.45 30.70
CA THR A 453 36.26 -25.42 31.42
C THR A 453 35.56 -26.75 31.62
N ALA A 454 34.24 -26.75 31.83
CA ALA A 454 33.48 -27.96 32.12
C ALA A 454 33.14 -28.77 30.86
N ILE A 455 32.84 -28.11 29.74
CA ILE A 455 32.34 -28.76 28.50
C ILE A 455 33.43 -28.83 27.41
N PHE A 456 34.17 -27.74 27.19
CA PHE A 456 35.06 -27.62 26.01
C PHE A 456 36.53 -27.94 26.28
N THR A 457 36.99 -27.86 27.54
CA THR A 457 38.39 -28.11 27.89
C THR A 457 38.65 -29.60 28.14
N PRO A 458 39.70 -30.22 27.55
CA PRO A 458 40.06 -31.60 27.83
C PRO A 458 40.29 -31.86 29.32
N GLY A 459 39.51 -32.77 29.90
CA GLY A 459 39.51 -33.07 31.35
C GLY A 459 38.44 -32.32 32.15
N GLY A 460 37.61 -31.49 31.52
CA GLY A 460 36.39 -30.94 32.11
C GLY A 460 35.37 -32.03 32.47
N ALA A 461 34.52 -31.76 33.45
CA ALA A 461 33.56 -32.75 34.00
C ALA A 461 32.56 -33.30 32.96
N PHE A 462 32.28 -32.55 31.91
CA PHE A 462 31.38 -32.92 30.80
C PHE A 462 32.11 -32.96 29.45
N PHE A 463 33.44 -33.00 29.46
CA PHE A 463 34.21 -33.05 28.22
C PHE A 463 33.97 -34.37 27.47
N GLY A 464 33.31 -34.27 26.33
CA GLY A 464 32.90 -35.42 25.51
C GLY A 464 31.48 -35.93 25.77
N ASP A 465 30.70 -35.29 26.64
CA ASP A 465 29.28 -35.61 26.82
C ASP A 465 28.46 -35.09 25.62
N GLU A 466 27.95 -36.01 24.80
CA GLU A 466 27.16 -35.69 23.60
C GLU A 466 25.80 -35.03 23.91
N SER A 467 25.28 -35.16 25.14
CA SER A 467 23.99 -34.57 25.55
C SER A 467 24.13 -33.11 25.99
N ILE A 468 25.24 -32.77 26.66
CA ILE A 468 25.50 -31.41 27.19
C ILE A 468 26.22 -30.53 26.16
N ARG A 469 27.06 -31.12 25.30
CA ARG A 469 27.82 -30.38 24.28
C ARG A 469 26.98 -29.48 23.37
N PRO A 470 25.80 -29.88 22.85
CA PRO A 470 24.96 -29.00 22.03
C PRO A 470 24.52 -27.73 22.76
N VAL A 471 24.26 -27.80 24.08
CA VAL A 471 23.89 -26.64 24.91
C VAL A 471 25.07 -25.68 25.07
N GLY A 472 26.28 -26.22 25.31
CA GLY A 472 27.50 -25.42 25.30
C GLY A 472 27.74 -24.73 23.95
N GLU A 473 27.57 -25.46 22.84
CA GLU A 473 27.76 -24.92 21.49
C GLU A 473 26.71 -23.85 21.13
N LEU A 474 25.46 -24.02 21.58
CA LEU A 474 24.40 -23.01 21.46
C LEU A 474 24.81 -21.70 22.15
N ILE A 475 25.29 -21.77 23.40
CA ILE A 475 25.67 -20.57 24.16
C ILE A 475 26.89 -19.88 23.56
N VAL A 476 27.91 -20.62 23.12
CA VAL A 476 29.10 -20.06 22.44
C VAL A 476 28.74 -19.43 21.09
N ARG A 477 27.88 -20.06 20.28
CA ARG A 477 27.37 -19.46 19.02
C ARG A 477 26.61 -18.17 19.28
N SER A 478 25.67 -18.19 20.23
CA SER A 478 24.90 -17.00 20.63
C SER A 478 25.80 -15.87 21.18
N ALA A 479 26.92 -16.21 21.85
CA ALA A 479 27.92 -15.23 22.28
C ALA A 479 28.67 -14.57 21.10
N GLY A 480 28.79 -15.25 19.96
CA GLY A 480 29.41 -14.74 18.73
C GLY A 480 28.50 -13.87 17.86
N LEU A 481 27.18 -14.09 17.90
CA LEU A 481 26.20 -13.38 17.05
C LEU A 481 26.28 -11.84 17.11
N PRO A 482 26.39 -11.17 18.28
CA PRO A 482 26.49 -9.71 18.35
C PRO A 482 27.71 -9.12 17.62
N PHE A 483 28.73 -9.95 17.36
CA PHE A 483 29.99 -9.56 16.73
C PHE A 483 30.14 -10.07 15.29
N GLY A 484 29.12 -10.74 14.75
CA GLY A 484 29.11 -11.29 13.39
C GLY A 484 29.80 -12.65 13.25
N GLU A 485 30.22 -13.29 14.35
CA GLU A 485 30.83 -14.63 14.31
C GLU A 485 29.76 -15.73 14.28
N LEU A 486 29.08 -15.88 13.13
CA LEU A 486 27.98 -16.85 12.97
C LEU A 486 28.43 -18.32 13.20
N GLU A 487 29.72 -18.63 13.02
CA GLU A 487 30.28 -19.98 13.13
C GLU A 487 31.16 -20.19 14.37
N ALA A 488 31.05 -19.30 15.38
CA ALA A 488 31.77 -19.43 16.64
C ALA A 488 31.49 -20.80 17.30
N SER A 489 32.50 -21.68 17.28
CA SER A 489 32.40 -23.06 17.77
C SER A 489 33.28 -23.33 18.99
N ASP A 490 34.20 -22.41 19.29
CA ASP A 490 35.04 -22.42 20.47
C ASP A 490 35.28 -20.98 20.99
N CYS A 491 35.81 -20.89 22.21
CA CYS A 491 36.09 -19.61 22.86
C CYS A 491 37.29 -18.85 22.28
N SER A 492 38.21 -19.52 21.57
CA SER A 492 39.39 -18.88 20.99
C SER A 492 39.02 -17.87 19.89
N MET A 493 37.98 -18.19 19.11
CA MET A 493 37.41 -17.28 18.10
C MET A 493 36.88 -15.97 18.72
N LEU A 494 36.37 -16.06 19.95
CA LEU A 494 35.74 -14.95 20.67
C LEU A 494 36.69 -14.15 21.58
N GLN A 495 37.94 -14.61 21.76
CA GLN A 495 38.92 -13.98 22.65
C GLN A 495 39.11 -12.48 22.40
N LYS A 496 39.07 -12.07 21.12
CA LYS A 496 39.22 -10.67 20.69
C LYS A 496 38.09 -9.75 21.19
N TYR A 497 36.94 -10.29 21.59
CA TYR A 497 35.78 -9.53 22.07
C TYR A 497 35.70 -9.41 23.60
N CYS A 498 36.43 -10.24 24.36
CA CYS A 498 36.37 -10.30 25.84
C CYS A 498 36.45 -8.93 26.55
N ARG A 499 37.17 -7.96 25.96
CA ARG A 499 37.38 -6.60 26.50
C ARG A 499 36.31 -5.58 26.11
N ARG A 500 35.32 -5.92 25.28
CA ARG A 500 34.22 -4.99 24.98
C ARG A 500 33.21 -4.97 26.14
N SER A 501 32.64 -3.81 26.41
CA SER A 501 31.63 -3.64 27.48
C SER A 501 30.38 -4.48 27.25
N ASP A 502 29.97 -4.64 25.99
CA ASP A 502 28.81 -5.43 25.53
C ASP A 502 29.04 -6.95 25.51
N ALA A 503 30.30 -7.42 25.55
CA ALA A 503 30.66 -8.85 25.48
C ALA A 503 30.42 -9.64 26.80
N ARG A 504 29.29 -9.38 27.49
CA ARG A 504 28.90 -10.07 28.73
C ARG A 504 28.72 -11.57 28.50
N LEU A 505 27.96 -11.96 27.48
CA LEU A 505 27.72 -13.36 27.14
C LEU A 505 29.01 -14.10 26.76
N VAL A 506 29.98 -13.41 26.14
CA VAL A 506 31.31 -13.98 25.87
C VAL A 506 32.09 -14.22 27.16
N ARG A 507 32.09 -13.28 28.12
CA ARG A 507 32.74 -13.49 29.43
C ARG A 507 32.09 -14.63 30.22
N PHE A 508 30.77 -14.77 30.14
CA PHE A 508 30.03 -15.88 30.74
C PHE A 508 30.39 -17.23 30.12
N ALA A 509 30.29 -17.35 28.80
CA ALA A 509 30.57 -18.59 28.08
C ALA A 509 32.07 -18.98 28.11
N CYS A 510 32.95 -17.99 28.04
CA CYS A 510 34.38 -18.11 27.81
C CYS A 510 35.23 -17.47 28.92
N GLY A 511 34.87 -17.74 30.17
CA GLY A 511 35.50 -17.13 31.35
C GLY A 511 37.00 -17.40 31.49
N GLN A 512 37.51 -18.55 31.00
CA GLN A 512 38.93 -18.89 31.04
C GLN A 512 39.70 -18.16 29.93
N THR A 513 39.21 -18.17 28.68
CA THR A 513 39.81 -17.43 27.55
C THR A 513 39.78 -15.92 27.78
N CYS A 514 38.72 -15.39 28.37
CA CYS A 514 38.64 -13.99 28.78
C CYS A 514 39.44 -13.68 30.06
N GLY A 515 39.76 -14.72 30.85
CA GLY A 515 40.43 -14.63 32.15
C GLY A 515 39.66 -13.80 33.18
N CYS A 516 38.33 -13.85 33.13
CA CYS A 516 37.38 -13.18 34.02
C CYS A 516 36.08 -13.99 34.00
N THR A 517 35.67 -14.52 35.15
CA THR A 517 34.37 -15.20 35.33
C THR A 517 33.25 -14.23 35.71
N ASP A 518 33.56 -13.10 36.34
CA ASP A 518 32.58 -12.05 36.63
C ASP A 518 32.08 -11.41 35.32
N VAL A 519 30.83 -11.70 34.99
CA VAL A 519 30.13 -11.25 33.78
C VAL A 519 29.94 -9.72 33.78
N ASN A 520 29.83 -9.12 34.97
CA ASN A 520 29.67 -7.69 35.20
C ASN A 520 31.00 -6.94 35.32
N SER A 521 32.14 -7.64 35.38
CA SER A 521 33.46 -7.01 35.52
C SER A 521 33.67 -5.94 34.43
N PRO A 522 33.91 -4.67 34.81
CA PRO A 522 34.15 -3.62 33.83
C PRO A 522 35.44 -3.88 33.05
N PRO A 523 35.51 -3.57 31.74
CA PRO A 523 36.64 -3.93 30.89
C PRO A 523 37.98 -3.27 31.27
N TRP A 524 37.95 -2.29 32.20
CA TRP A 524 39.11 -1.56 32.71
C TRP A 524 39.76 -2.17 33.97
N TYR A 525 39.17 -3.20 34.61
CA TYR A 525 39.75 -3.84 35.81
C TYR A 525 40.97 -4.75 35.54
N LYS A 526 41.65 -4.60 34.40
CA LYS A 526 42.88 -5.34 34.03
C LYS A 526 44.13 -4.48 33.86
N GLU A 527 44.17 -3.27 34.41
CA GLU A 527 45.46 -2.64 34.68
C GLU A 527 46.15 -3.36 35.84
N LYS A 528 47.41 -3.77 35.63
CA LYS A 528 48.27 -4.37 36.66
C LYS A 528 48.75 -3.30 37.65
N GLY A 529 47.82 -2.74 38.42
CA GLY A 529 48.09 -1.90 39.59
C GLY A 529 48.21 -2.77 40.84
N GLU A 530 49.22 -2.48 41.65
CA GLU A 530 49.63 -3.26 42.83
C GLU A 530 48.49 -3.67 43.80
N ASN A 531 48.52 -4.93 44.22
CA ASN A 531 47.97 -5.43 45.48
C ASN A 531 46.47 -5.20 45.78
N VAL A 532 45.62 -5.11 44.75
CA VAL A 532 44.21 -5.50 44.94
C VAL A 532 44.16 -7.03 44.93
N LEU A 533 43.75 -7.61 46.05
CA LEU A 533 43.44 -9.04 46.15
C LEU A 533 42.40 -9.39 45.08
N ILE A 534 42.85 -10.05 44.01
CA ILE A 534 41.94 -10.83 43.17
C ILE A 534 41.33 -11.85 44.11
N ARG A 535 40.01 -11.77 44.25
CA ARG A 535 39.25 -12.73 45.03
C ARG A 535 39.20 -13.99 44.17
N ASP A 536 40.11 -14.92 44.41
CA ASP A 536 40.20 -16.23 43.74
C ASP A 536 39.01 -17.16 44.10
N ASP A 537 37.81 -16.59 44.28
CA ASP A 537 36.54 -17.29 44.47
C ASP A 537 36.04 -17.87 43.12
N CYS A 538 36.96 -18.48 42.35
CA CYS A 538 36.69 -19.54 41.39
C CYS A 538 36.53 -20.89 42.11
N HIS A 539 35.96 -20.87 43.32
CA HIS A 539 35.49 -22.08 43.99
C HIS A 539 34.22 -22.55 43.27
N ALA A 540 34.44 -23.28 42.17
CA ALA A 540 33.58 -24.40 41.84
C ALA A 540 33.31 -25.18 43.13
N PHE A 541 32.08 -25.66 43.30
CA PHE A 541 31.72 -26.52 44.42
C PHE A 541 32.63 -27.76 44.36
N ASP A 542 33.66 -27.78 45.22
CA ASP A 542 34.54 -28.93 45.37
C ASP A 542 33.71 -30.01 46.08
N LEU A 543 32.91 -30.72 45.27
CA LEU A 543 32.22 -31.94 45.65
C LEU A 543 33.32 -32.96 45.97
N GLY A 544 33.81 -32.89 47.21
CA GLY A 544 35.00 -33.60 47.64
C GLY A 544 34.86 -35.09 47.41
N VAL A 545 35.38 -35.55 46.26
CA VAL A 545 35.57 -36.95 45.92
C VAL A 545 36.72 -37.47 46.77
N ASN A 546 36.42 -37.63 48.06
CA ASN A 546 37.25 -38.41 48.96
C ASN A 546 37.40 -39.80 48.35
N SER A 547 38.64 -40.14 48.00
CA SER A 547 39.06 -41.39 47.40
C SER A 547 38.96 -42.55 48.41
N VAL A 548 37.73 -42.89 48.80
CA VAL A 548 37.42 -44.10 49.55
C VAL A 548 37.62 -45.29 48.61
N GLY A 549 38.65 -46.07 48.90
CA GLY A 549 39.18 -47.07 47.97
C GLY A 549 38.17 -48.14 47.54
N LEU A 550 38.30 -48.55 46.28
CA LEU A 550 37.64 -49.70 45.69
C LEU A 550 37.76 -50.94 46.59
N ARG A 551 36.66 -51.29 47.27
CA ARG A 551 36.43 -52.65 47.76
C ARG A 551 35.43 -53.35 46.86
N SER A 552 35.83 -54.54 46.41
CA SER A 552 35.00 -55.47 45.65
C SER A 552 33.61 -55.64 46.26
N ILE A 553 32.57 -55.46 45.44
CA ILE A 553 31.21 -55.90 45.73
C ILE A 553 30.90 -57.07 44.79
N ASN A 554 30.55 -58.20 45.38
CA ASN A 554 30.16 -59.43 44.68
C ASN A 554 28.83 -59.24 43.91
N PRO A 555 28.57 -60.06 42.86
CA PRO A 555 27.34 -59.94 42.07
C PRO A 555 26.10 -60.29 42.90
N ILE A 556 25.06 -59.46 42.77
CA ILE A 556 23.71 -59.73 43.29
C ILE A 556 22.93 -60.57 42.26
N PRO A 557 22.19 -61.62 42.67
CA PRO A 557 21.45 -62.48 41.74
C PRO A 557 20.13 -61.85 41.28
N ALA A 558 19.54 -62.45 40.24
CA ALA A 558 18.27 -62.06 39.64
C ALA A 558 17.02 -62.47 40.45
N VAL A 559 15.83 -62.07 39.95
CA VAL A 559 14.44 -62.46 40.35
C VAL A 559 13.91 -61.68 41.57
N SER A 560 12.81 -60.91 41.52
CA SER A 560 11.45 -61.23 41.02
C SER A 560 10.56 -59.97 40.77
N ARG A 561 9.42 -60.18 40.08
CA ARG A 561 8.29 -59.23 40.02
C ARG A 561 7.73 -58.88 41.40
N ILE A 562 7.17 -57.67 41.54
CA ILE A 562 6.09 -57.36 42.48
C ILE A 562 5.04 -56.53 41.72
N ASP A 563 3.84 -57.09 41.59
CA ASP A 563 2.64 -56.35 41.21
C ASP A 563 2.11 -55.58 42.43
N ILE A 564 1.66 -54.33 42.27
CA ILE A 564 0.88 -53.62 43.29
C ILE A 564 -0.43 -53.14 42.69
N THR A 565 -1.52 -53.66 43.23
CA THR A 565 -2.91 -53.41 42.82
C THR A 565 -3.43 -52.11 43.46
N LEU A 566 -4.15 -51.29 42.71
CA LEU A 566 -4.95 -50.20 43.29
C LEU A 566 -6.06 -50.78 44.19
N GLN A 567 -6.27 -50.17 45.36
CA GLN A 567 -7.51 -50.34 46.11
C GLN A 567 -8.07 -48.96 46.51
N ILE A 568 -9.32 -48.72 46.12
CA ILE A 568 -10.04 -47.47 46.37
C ILE A 568 -10.73 -47.53 47.73
N ARG A 569 -10.54 -46.48 48.55
CA ARG A 569 -11.63 -45.90 49.35
C ARG A 569 -11.36 -44.46 49.76
#